data_AF-M1SLE8-F1
#
_entry.id   AF-M1SLE8-F1
#
_cell.length_a   1.000
_cell.length_b   1.000
_cell.length_c   1.000
_cell.angle_alpha   90.00
_cell.angle_beta   90.00
_cell.angle_gamma   90.00
#
_symmetry.space_group_name_H-M   'P 1'
#
loop_
_entity.id
_entity.type
_entity.pdbx_description
1 polymer ?
#
loop_
_entity_poly.entity_id
_entity_poly.type
_entity_poly.pdbx_seq_one_letter_code
_entity_poly.pdbx_strand_id
1 'polypeptide(L)' 'MTLSKLGWHLTVVTFILAVGSILMGCSLYPDVNTDPAKNNKATFRQDALDCAQSYPESGSGTHIKQRIGCMNLKGWH' A
#
# COMPACT_ATOMS: atom_id res chain seq x y z
N MET A 1 -11.77 -20.61 36.37
CA MET A 1 -12.53 -19.69 35.47
C MET A 1 -11.70 -18.55 34.88
N THR A 2 -10.59 -18.16 35.51
CA THR A 2 -9.71 -17.05 35.07
C THR A 2 -8.79 -17.41 33.88
N LEU A 3 -8.32 -18.66 33.81
CA LEU A 3 -7.40 -19.12 32.75
C LEU A 3 -8.06 -19.16 31.35
N SER A 4 -9.34 -19.54 31.27
CA SER A 4 -10.10 -19.60 30.01
C SER A 4 -10.44 -18.19 29.48
N LYS A 5 -10.73 -17.23 30.37
CA LYS A 5 -10.93 -15.82 29.99
C LYS A 5 -9.63 -15.20 29.45
N LEU A 6 -8.49 -15.47 30.09
CA LEU A 6 -7.19 -14.97 29.62
C LEU A 6 -6.83 -15.54 28.24
N GLY A 7 -7.08 -16.83 28.00
CA GLY A 7 -6.89 -17.45 26.68
C GLY A 7 -7.76 -16.81 25.59
N TRP A 8 -9.04 -16.57 25.89
CA TRP A 8 -9.96 -15.89 24.97
C TRP A 8 -9.49 -14.48 24.60
N HIS A 9 -9.07 -13.68 25.59
CA HIS A 9 -8.55 -12.34 25.34
C HIS A 9 -7.28 -12.36 24.50
N LEU A 10 -6.37 -13.31 24.75
CA LEU A 10 -5.15 -13.45 23.98
C LEU A 10 -5.46 -13.76 22.50
N THR A 11 -6.35 -14.73 22.25
CA THR A 11 -6.76 -15.09 20.89
C THR A 11 -7.43 -13.94 20.15
N VAL A 12 -8.32 -13.19 20.82
CA VAL A 12 -8.99 -12.01 20.26
C VAL A 12 -7.98 -10.92 19.91
N VAL A 13 -7.04 -10.64 20.80
CA VAL A 13 -5.98 -9.63 20.56
C VAL A 13 -5.09 -10.03 19.39
N THR A 14 -4.67 -11.29 19.30
CA THR A 14 -3.88 -11.79 18.17
C THR A 14 -4.64 -11.68 16.85
N PHE A 15 -5.94 -12.00 16.85
CA PHE A 15 -6.78 -11.90 15.66
C PHE A 15 -6.95 -10.45 15.19
N ILE A 16 -7.17 -9.52 16.12
CA ILE A 16 -7.27 -8.07 15.82
C ILE A 16 -5.95 -7.54 15.24
N LEU A 17 -4.81 -7.91 15.81
CA LEU A 17 -3.48 -7.50 15.30
C LEU A 17 -3.19 -8.06 13.90
N ALA A 18 -3.57 -9.32 13.64
CA ALA A 18 -3.39 -9.93 12.32
C ALA A 18 -4.27 -9.26 11.25
N VAL A 19 -5.52 -8.91 11.57
CA VAL A 19 -6.40 -8.20 10.63
C VAL A 19 -5.94 -6.76 10.40
N GLY A 20 -5.54 -6.06 11.46
CA GLY A 20 -5.07 -4.66 11.37
C GLY A 20 -3.81 -4.49 10.50
N SER A 21 -2.89 -5.46 10.55
CA SER A 21 -1.63 -5.40 9.78
C SER A 21 -1.84 -5.59 8.27
N ILE A 22 -2.87 -6.32 7.84
CA ILE A 22 -3.19 -6.52 6.42
C ILE A 22 -3.72 -5.23 5.76
N LEU A 23 -4.44 -4.40 6.52
CA LEU A 23 -5.11 -3.19 5.99
C LEU A 23 -4.16 -1.99 5.80
N MET A 24 -3.00 -1.98 6.46
CA MET A 24 -2.05 -0.86 6.39
C MET A 24 -1.22 -0.79 5.10
N GLY A 25 -1.21 -1.84 4.28
CA GLY A 25 -0.41 -1.88 3.05
C GLY A 25 -0.92 -0.98 1.93
N CYS A 26 -2.22 -0.65 1.91
CA CYS A 26 -2.86 0.03 0.79
C CYS A 26 -2.72 1.56 0.82
N SER A 27 -2.34 2.17 1.94
CA SER A 27 -2.30 3.64 2.10
C SER A 27 -0.95 4.27 1.74
N LEU A 28 0.03 3.50 1.26
CA LEU A 28 1.36 3.99 0.92
C LEU A 28 1.54 4.42 -0.55
N TYR A 29 0.53 4.23 -1.40
CA TYR A 29 0.66 4.61 -2.80
C TYR A 29 0.31 6.10 -2.96
N PRO A 30 1.19 6.90 -3.59
CA PRO A 30 0.99 8.33 -3.71
C PRO A 30 -0.21 8.64 -4.62
N ASP A 31 -1.00 9.65 -4.27
CA ASP A 31 -2.24 10.01 -5.00
C ASP A 31 -2.35 11.50 -5.32
N VAL A 32 -1.39 12.32 -4.88
CA VAL A 32 -1.34 13.76 -5.16
C VAL A 32 -0.11 14.09 -6.00
N ASN A 33 -0.30 14.75 -7.16
CA ASN A 33 0.84 15.28 -7.91
C ASN A 33 1.20 16.69 -7.44
N THR A 34 2.50 16.94 -7.30
CA THR A 34 3.07 18.26 -6.97
C THR A 34 2.75 19.30 -8.03
N ASP A 35 2.65 18.91 -9.31
CA ASP A 35 2.20 19.76 -10.41
C ASP A 35 0.66 19.76 -10.48
N PRO A 36 -0.01 20.90 -10.20
CA PRO A 36 -1.47 20.99 -10.22
C PRO A 36 -2.09 20.67 -11.58
N ALA A 37 -1.37 20.89 -12.69
CA ALA A 37 -1.86 20.56 -14.03
C ALA A 37 -1.90 19.03 -14.25
N LYS A 38 -1.03 18.29 -13.56
CA LYS A 38 -0.94 16.83 -13.62
C LYS A 38 -1.73 16.12 -12.53
N ASN A 39 -2.17 16.84 -11.50
CA ASN A 39 -2.93 16.28 -10.38
C ASN A 39 -4.40 15.96 -10.78
N ASN A 40 -4.55 15.03 -11.71
CA ASN A 40 -5.83 14.58 -12.22
C ASN A 40 -5.81 13.07 -12.49
N LYS A 41 -7.00 12.46 -12.55
CA LYS A 41 -7.17 11.01 -12.67
C LYS A 41 -6.63 10.42 -13.97
N ALA A 42 -6.63 11.19 -15.07
CA ALA A 42 -6.16 10.71 -16.36
C ALA A 42 -4.64 10.56 -16.35
N THR A 43 -3.93 11.60 -15.89
CA THR A 43 -2.47 11.57 -15.74
C THR A 43 -2.04 10.53 -14.73
N PHE A 44 -2.72 10.42 -13.58
CA PHE A 44 -2.44 9.39 -12.59
C PHE A 44 -2.46 7.98 -13.17
N ARG A 45 -3.53 7.64 -13.92
CA ARG A 45 -3.68 6.32 -14.53
C ARG A 45 -2.57 6.03 -15.53
N GLN A 46 -2.23 7.00 -16.37
CA GLN A 46 -1.18 6.83 -17.35
C GLN A 46 0.16 6.59 -16.66
N ASP A 47 0.51 7.41 -15.68
CA ASP A 47 1.76 7.29 -14.93
C ASP A 47 1.85 5.98 -14.15
N ALA A 48 0.76 5.56 -13.51
CA ALA A 48 0.70 4.28 -12.79
C ALA A 48 0.89 3.08 -13.73
N LEU A 49 0.32 3.13 -14.94
CA LEU A 49 0.50 2.10 -15.97
C LEU A 49 1.93 2.06 -16.48
N ASP A 50 2.52 3.21 -16.82
CA ASP A 50 3.91 3.32 -17.26
C ASP A 50 4.87 2.73 -16.20
N CYS A 51 4.64 3.07 -14.93
CA CYS A 51 5.43 2.55 -13.81
C CYS A 51 5.21 1.04 -13.62
N ALA A 52 4.00 0.52 -13.81
CA ALA A 52 3.72 -0.92 -13.73
C ALA A 52 4.36 -1.72 -14.87
N GLN A 53 4.43 -1.14 -16.07
CA GLN A 53 5.12 -1.74 -17.21
C GLN A 53 6.64 -1.75 -17.04
N SER A 54 7.19 -0.70 -16.44
CA SER A 54 8.64 -0.59 -16.14
C SER A 54 9.06 -1.55 -15.02
N TYR A 55 8.16 -1.79 -14.06
CA TYR A 55 8.38 -2.66 -12.90
C TYR A 55 7.29 -3.74 -12.84
N PRO A 56 7.38 -4.79 -13.69
CA PRO A 56 6.40 -5.85 -13.72
C PRO A 56 6.37 -6.63 -12.40
N GLU A 57 5.25 -7.33 -12.17
CA GLU A 57 5.05 -8.16 -10.99
C GLU A 57 6.24 -9.13 -10.80
N SER A 58 6.82 -9.09 -9.61
CA SER A 58 7.85 -10.02 -9.15
C SER A 58 7.32 -10.76 -7.92
N GLY A 59 7.58 -12.07 -7.82
CA GLY A 59 7.13 -12.90 -6.69
C GLY A 59 7.64 -12.43 -5.31
N SER A 60 8.59 -11.50 -5.28
CA SER A 60 9.16 -10.91 -4.06
C SER A 60 8.41 -9.68 -3.52
N GLY A 61 7.42 -9.13 -4.25
CA GLY A 61 6.74 -7.88 -3.86
C GLY A 61 7.60 -6.60 -3.98
N THR A 62 8.87 -6.73 -4.38
CA THR A 62 9.81 -5.60 -4.56
C THR A 62 9.31 -4.59 -5.59
N HIS A 63 8.60 -5.07 -6.62
CA HIS A 63 8.00 -4.26 -7.67
C HIS A 63 7.04 -3.18 -7.11
N ILE A 64 6.38 -3.41 -5.97
CA ILE A 64 5.48 -2.42 -5.35
C ILE A 64 6.28 -1.18 -4.92
N LYS A 65 7.39 -1.37 -4.21
CA LYS A 65 8.26 -0.27 -3.78
C LYS A 65 8.87 0.47 -4.98
N GLN A 66 9.22 -0.27 -6.03
CA GLN A 66 9.74 0.32 -7.26
C GLN A 66 8.69 1.16 -7.99
N ARG A 67 7.44 0.70 -8.07
CA ARG A 67 6.32 1.48 -8.64
C ARG A 67 6.04 2.75 -7.84
N ILE A 68 6.03 2.67 -6.51
CA ILE A 68 5.90 3.85 -5.64
C ILE A 68 7.06 4.83 -5.90
N GLY A 69 8.30 4.34 -5.96
CA GLY A 69 9.46 5.16 -6.31
C GLY A 69 9.34 5.82 -7.69
N CYS A 70 8.84 5.10 -8.69
CA CYS A 70 8.58 5.62 -10.02
C CYS A 70 7.53 6.75 -10.02
N MET A 71 6.44 6.58 -9.27
CA MET A 71 5.42 7.61 -9.10
C MET A 71 5.99 8.86 -8.41
N ASN A 72 6.82 8.67 -7.37
CA ASN A 72 7.53 9.78 -6.71
C ASN A 72 8.43 10.55 -7.69
N LEU A 73 9.14 9.87 -8.59
CA LEU A 73 9.95 10.53 -9.62
C LEU A 73 9.11 11.32 -10.64
N LYS A 74 7.85 10.92 -10.84
CA LYS A 74 6.87 11.64 -11.67
C LYS A 74 6.13 12.75 -10.91
N GLY A 75 6.49 12.99 -9.65
CA GLY A 75 5.97 14.08 -8.81
C GLY A 75 4.75 13.72 -7.98
N TRP A 76 4.38 12.44 -7.90
CA TRP A 76 3.29 11.95 -7.06
C TRP A 76 3.79 11.64 -5.65
N HIS A 77 3.15 12.17 -4.61
CA HIS A 77 3.48 11.93 -3.20
C HIS A 77 2.25 11.57 -2.36
#